data_AF-A0A7W4E6Z5-F1
#
_entry.id   AF-A0A7W4E6Z5-F1
#
_cell.length_a   1.000
_cell.length_b   1.000
_cell.length_c   1.000
_cell.angle_alpha   90.00
_cell.angle_beta   90.00
_cell.angle_gamma   90.00
#
_symmetry.space_group_name_H-M   'P 1'
#
loop_
_entity.id
_entity.type
_entity.pdbx_description
1 polymer ?
#
loop_
_entity_poly.entity_id
_entity_poly.type
_entity_poly.pdbx_seq_one_letter_code
_entity_poly.pdbx_strand_id
1 'polypeptide(L)'
;MEKALLNRFGKTDLFFWIAATLCTERVKEPEKSYLLKDNSNFGELILEIETNQPIGVLRRKIFFFELNDNNLKEAENALLEGQIANLYIRRSKPSDTNFRSFVDRLDNQAI
;
A
#
# COMPACT_ATOMS: atom_id res chain seq x y z
N MET A 1 12.00 11.64 8.16
CA MET A 1 11.96 10.25 7.65
C MET A 1 12.46 10.28 6.22
N GLU A 2 13.47 9.47 5.90
CA GLU A 2 14.17 9.57 4.62
C GLU A 2 13.51 8.74 3.53
N LYS A 3 13.63 9.20 2.28
CA LYS A 3 13.21 8.48 1.07
C LYS A 3 13.76 7.04 1.02
N ALA A 4 14.92 6.81 1.62
CA ALA A 4 15.55 5.50 1.75
C ALA A 4 14.70 4.49 2.54
N LEU A 5 13.96 4.92 3.56
CA LEU A 5 13.08 4.04 4.33
C LEU A 5 11.94 3.51 3.45
N LEU A 6 11.30 4.40 2.67
CA LEU A 6 10.18 4.00 1.81
C LEU A 6 10.60 2.99 0.74
N ASN A 7 11.84 3.09 0.24
CA ASN A 7 12.38 2.16 -0.74
C ASN A 7 12.53 0.72 -0.20
N ARG A 8 12.56 0.52 1.13
CA ARG A 8 12.58 -0.83 1.74
C ARG A 8 11.25 -1.57 1.52
N PHE A 9 10.14 -0.84 1.40
CA PHE A 9 8.80 -1.44 1.25
C PHE A 9 8.44 -1.74 -0.22
N GLY A 10 9.21 -1.18 -1.16
CA GLY A 10 9.03 -1.38 -2.59
C GLY A 10 9.05 -0.08 -3.39
N LYS A 11 8.68 -0.18 -4.67
CA LYS A 11 8.47 0.99 -5.51
C LYS A 11 7.01 1.40 -5.46
N THR A 12 6.78 2.70 -5.51
CA THR A 12 5.45 3.30 -5.62
C THR A 12 5.52 4.30 -6.76
N ASP A 13 4.60 4.20 -7.70
CA ASP A 13 4.44 5.18 -8.78
C ASP A 13 3.13 5.99 -8.59
N LEU A 14 3.00 7.05 -9.37
CA LEU A 14 1.87 7.97 -9.25
C LEU A 14 0.54 7.32 -9.60
N PHE A 15 0.50 6.45 -10.62
CA PHE A 15 -0.71 5.80 -11.09
C PHE A 15 -1.19 4.74 -10.10
N PHE A 16 -0.27 3.93 -9.58
CA PHE A 16 -0.54 3.01 -8.49
C PHE A 16 -1.11 3.74 -7.28
N TRP A 17 -0.53 4.88 -6.91
CA TRP A 17 -1.03 5.70 -5.80
C TRP A 17 -2.46 6.20 -6.03
N ILE A 18 -2.77 6.68 -7.24
CA ILE A 18 -4.12 7.13 -7.61
C ILE A 18 -5.09 5.96 -7.53
N ALA A 19 -4.75 4.83 -8.14
CA ALA A 19 -5.56 3.62 -8.16
C ALA A 19 -5.84 3.11 -6.74
N ALA A 20 -4.81 3.02 -5.89
CA ALA A 20 -4.95 2.57 -4.52
C ALA A 20 -5.87 3.50 -3.71
N THR A 21 -5.71 4.82 -3.90
CA THR A 21 -6.55 5.81 -3.21
C THR A 21 -8.03 5.71 -3.60
N LEU A 22 -8.31 5.52 -4.90
CA LEU A 22 -9.68 5.56 -5.43
C LEU A 22 -10.40 4.21 -5.32
N CYS A 23 -9.71 3.10 -5.58
CA CYS A 23 -10.35 1.80 -5.82
C CYS A 23 -10.22 0.82 -4.64
N THR A 24 -9.53 1.19 -3.57
CA THR A 24 -9.34 0.30 -2.41
C THR A 24 -9.86 0.90 -1.11
N GLU A 25 -10.15 0.06 -0.13
CA GLU A 25 -10.59 0.42 1.22
C GLU A 25 -9.73 -0.28 2.28
N ARG A 26 -9.57 0.33 3.47
CA ARG A 26 -8.87 -0.32 4.59
C ARG A 26 -9.67 -1.53 5.07
N VAL A 27 -8.98 -2.63 5.29
CA VAL A 27 -9.52 -3.82 5.94
C VAL A 27 -9.68 -3.53 7.43
N LYS A 28 -10.84 -3.84 7.99
CA LYS A 28 -11.06 -3.78 9.45
C LYS A 28 -10.46 -5.04 10.07
N GLU A 29 -9.58 -4.86 11.06
CA GLU A 29 -8.91 -5.95 11.80
C GLU A 29 -8.21 -6.97 10.87
N PRO A 30 -7.26 -6.51 10.02
CA PRO A 30 -6.61 -7.38 9.04
C PRO A 30 -5.93 -8.61 9.67
N GLU A 31 -5.40 -8.48 10.88
CA GLU A 31 -4.78 -9.56 11.67
C GLU A 31 -5.75 -10.66 12.09
N LYS A 32 -7.04 -10.35 12.20
CA LYS A 32 -8.09 -11.32 12.52
C LYS A 32 -8.71 -11.94 11.28
N SER A 33 -8.52 -11.31 10.12
CA SER A 33 -9.05 -11.79 8.85
C SER A 33 -8.20 -12.95 8.29
N TYR A 34 -8.80 -13.81 7.46
CA TYR A 34 -8.07 -14.83 6.72
C TYR A 34 -7.13 -14.23 5.65
N LEU A 35 -7.29 -12.95 5.32
CA LEU A 35 -6.61 -12.28 4.22
C LEU A 35 -5.08 -12.23 4.41
N LEU A 36 -4.61 -12.10 5.66
CA LEU A 36 -3.18 -12.14 5.98
C LEU A 36 -2.67 -13.55 6.34
N LYS A 37 -3.55 -14.53 6.52
CA LYS A 37 -3.16 -15.91 6.86
C LYS A 37 -2.79 -16.75 5.65
N ASP A 38 -3.25 -16.34 4.48
CA ASP A 38 -3.01 -17.03 3.21
C ASP A 38 -2.40 -16.05 2.22
N ASN A 39 -1.10 -16.24 1.96
CA ASN A 39 -0.27 -15.39 1.11
C ASN A 39 -0.76 -15.37 -0.35
N SER A 40 -1.59 -16.33 -0.77
CA SER A 40 -2.22 -16.27 -2.10
C SER A 40 -3.12 -15.03 -2.25
N ASN A 41 -3.66 -14.49 -1.16
CA ASN A 41 -4.47 -13.27 -1.16
C ASN A 41 -3.65 -12.00 -1.34
N PHE A 42 -2.32 -12.04 -1.16
CA PHE A 42 -1.48 -10.84 -1.21
C PHE A 42 -1.54 -10.12 -2.56
N GLY A 43 -1.75 -10.85 -3.66
CA GLY A 43 -1.93 -10.26 -4.98
C GLY A 43 -3.20 -9.40 -5.13
N GLU A 44 -4.10 -9.40 -4.15
CA GLU A 44 -5.32 -8.59 -4.11
C GLU A 44 -5.32 -7.53 -2.99
N LEU A 45 -4.24 -7.49 -2.20
CA LEU A 45 -4.09 -6.60 -1.05
C LEU A 45 -3.02 -5.55 -1.31
N ILE A 46 -3.21 -4.38 -0.72
CA ILE A 46 -2.30 -3.26 -0.80
C ILE A 46 -1.82 -2.89 0.60
N LEU A 47 -0.51 -2.71 0.73
CA LEU A 47 0.15 -2.18 1.91
C LEU A 47 0.05 -0.65 1.90
N GLU A 48 -0.55 -0.07 2.95
CA GLU A 48 -0.60 1.37 3.16
C GLU A 48 0.31 1.74 4.33
N ILE A 49 1.28 2.62 4.06
CA ILE A 49 2.23 3.12 5.06
C ILE A 49 1.96 4.59 5.35
N GLU A 50 1.76 4.91 6.61
CA GLU A 50 1.68 6.28 7.10
C GLU A 50 2.99 6.69 7.77
N THR A 51 3.54 7.81 7.33
CA THR A 51 4.81 8.35 7.81
C THR A 51 4.59 9.41 8.89
N ASN A 52 5.46 9.42 9.92
CA ASN A 52 5.49 10.42 11.00
C ASN A 52 5.52 11.88 10.53
N GLN A 53 6.18 12.16 9.41
CA GLN A 53 6.29 13.50 8.83
C GLN A 53 6.13 13.42 7.32
N PRO A 54 5.61 14.47 6.65
CA PRO A 54 5.50 14.51 5.20
C PRO A 54 6.85 14.32 4.49
N ILE A 55 6.91 13.50 3.43
CA ILE A 55 8.14 13.17 2.70
C ILE A 55 7.99 13.49 1.21
N GLY A 56 9.10 13.86 0.56
CA GLY A 56 9.20 14.04 -0.89
C GLY A 56 8.69 15.39 -1.38
N VAL A 57 8.76 15.60 -2.70
CA VAL A 57 8.40 16.88 -3.36
C VAL A 57 6.92 17.23 -3.13
N LEU A 58 6.05 16.23 -3.14
CA LEU A 58 4.61 16.40 -2.91
C LEU A 58 4.21 16.38 -1.42
N ARG A 59 5.19 16.33 -0.49
CA ARG A 59 4.97 16.29 0.97
C ARG A 59 3.85 15.33 1.37
N ARG A 60 3.93 14.09 0.89
CA ARG A 60 2.91 13.07 1.19
C ARG A 60 3.22 12.40 2.52
N LYS A 61 2.16 12.02 3.24
CA LYS A 61 2.25 11.20 4.46
C LYS A 61 1.86 9.74 4.24
N ILE A 62 1.14 9.44 3.17
CA ILE A 62 0.59 8.11 2.90
C ILE A 62 1.19 7.59 1.61
N PHE A 63 1.67 6.35 1.66
CA PHE A 63 2.28 5.63 0.55
C PHE A 63 1.63 4.26 0.42
N PHE A 64 1.51 3.79 -0.83
CA PHE A 64 0.90 2.50 -1.13
C PHE A 64 1.90 1.62 -1.86
N PHE A 65 1.92 0.34 -1.49
CA PHE A 65 2.75 -0.69 -2.09
C PHE A 65 1.91 -1.95 -2.31
N GLU A 66 2.27 -2.76 -3.29
CA GLU A 66 1.75 -4.14 -3.37
C GLU A 66 2.12 -4.88 -2.08
N LEU A 67 1.25 -5.75 -1.59
CA LEU A 67 1.56 -6.52 -0.39
C LEU A 67 2.37 -7.78 -0.75
N ASN A 68 3.44 -8.05 -0.01
CA ASN A 68 4.11 -9.35 0.02
C ASN A 68 4.72 -9.62 1.40
N ASP A 69 5.21 -10.85 1.62
CA ASP A 69 5.79 -11.23 2.92
C ASP A 69 6.94 -10.33 3.35
N ASN A 70 7.82 -9.98 2.42
CA ASN A 70 9.03 -9.22 2.71
C ASN A 70 8.68 -7.80 3.14
N ASN A 71 7.84 -7.10 2.38
CA ASN A 71 7.52 -5.71 2.69
C ASN A 71 6.53 -5.57 3.85
N LEU A 72 5.68 -6.57 4.10
CA LEU A 72 4.86 -6.61 5.31
C LEU A 72 5.76 -6.70 6.55
N LYS A 73 6.71 -7.63 6.56
CA LYS A 73 7.66 -7.80 7.67
C LYS A 73 8.52 -6.55 7.89
N GLU A 74 9.02 -5.95 6.81
CA GLU A 74 9.77 -4.70 6.91
C GLU A 74 8.92 -3.56 7.49
N ALA A 75 7.64 -3.45 7.10
CA ALA A 75 6.73 -2.43 7.60
C ALA A 75 6.38 -2.64 9.08
N GLU A 76 6.16 -3.88 9.50
CA GLU A 76 5.94 -4.23 10.91
C GLU A 76 7.15 -3.86 11.77
N ASN A 77 8.36 -4.20 11.32
CA ASN A 77 9.59 -3.81 12.00
C ASN A 77 9.75 -2.29 12.08
N ALA A 78 9.51 -1.59 10.97
CA ALA A 78 9.58 -0.13 10.94
C ALA A 78 8.54 0.53 11.86
N LEU A 79 7.35 -0.08 12.03
CA LEU A 79 6.35 0.40 12.98
C LEU A 79 6.82 0.21 14.42
N LEU A 80 7.35 -0.98 14.76
CA LEU A 80 7.88 -1.29 16.09
C LEU A 80 9.06 -0.40 16.47
N GLU A 81 9.92 -0.07 15.51
CA GLU A 81 11.07 0.82 15.69
C GLU A 81 10.67 2.32 15.70
N GLY A 82 9.38 2.65 15.55
CA GLY A 82 8.89 4.03 15.49
C GLY A 82 9.34 4.79 14.24
N GLN A 83 9.84 4.09 13.22
CA GLN A 83 10.30 4.68 11.96
C GLN A 83 9.13 5.13 11.09
N ILE A 84 7.95 4.49 11.21
CA ILE A 84 6.69 4.93 10.58
C ILE A 84 5.63 5.21 11.64
N ALA A 85 4.59 5.96 11.26
CA ALA A 85 3.49 6.31 12.17
C ALA A 85 2.46 5.20 12.27
N ASN A 86 2.12 4.59 11.12
CA ASN A 86 1.14 3.53 11.06
C ASN A 86 1.28 2.66 9.80
N LEU A 87 0.64 1.50 9.86
CA LEU A 87 0.56 0.48 8.82
C LEU A 87 -0.90 0.05 8.69
N TYR A 88 -1.41 -0.01 7.46
CA TYR A 88 -2.74 -0.54 7.17
C TYR A 88 -2.69 -1.51 5.99
N ILE A 89 -3.67 -2.41 5.95
CA ILE A 89 -3.93 -3.29 4.81
C ILE A 89 -5.19 -2.81 4.11
N ARG A 90 -5.14 -2.73 2.78
CA ARG A 90 -6.28 -2.35 1.95
C ARG A 90 -6.62 -3.46 0.97
N ARG A 91 -7.89 -3.51 0.57
CA ARG A 91 -8.42 -4.42 -0.46
C ARG A 91 -9.24 -3.66 -1.48
N SER A 92 -9.45 -4.25 -2.65
CA SER A 92 -10.37 -3.70 -3.66
C SER A 92 -11.76 -3.42 -3.08
N LYS A 93 -12.33 -2.26 -3.39
CA LYS A 93 -13.71 -1.92 -3.02
C LYS A 93 -14.69 -2.83 -3.78
N PRO A 94 -15.74 -3.34 -3.13
CA PRO A 94 -16.69 -4.25 -3.77
C PRO A 94 -17.59 -3.60 -4.83
N SER A 95 -17.79 -2.27 -4.81
CA SER A 95 -18.73 -1.57 -5.71
C SER A 95 -18.09 -0.73 -6.82
N ASP A 96 -16.76 -0.68 -6.91
CA ASP A 96 -16.04 0.15 -7.88
C ASP A 96 -15.30 -0.70 -8.93
N THR A 97 -14.83 -0.05 -10.00
CA THR A 97 -13.97 -0.66 -11.04
C THR A 97 -12.87 -1.48 -10.37
N ASN A 98 -12.74 -2.76 -10.75
CA ASN A 98 -11.71 -3.66 -10.22
C ASN A 98 -10.34 -2.96 -10.26
N PHE A 99 -9.63 -2.92 -9.13
CA PHE A 99 -8.34 -2.23 -8.99
C PHE A 99 -7.39 -2.55 -10.14
N ARG A 100 -7.25 -3.84 -10.51
CA ARG A 100 -6.40 -4.26 -11.63
C ARG A 100 -6.85 -3.65 -12.95
N SER A 101 -8.15 -3.72 -13.25
CA SER A 101 -8.72 -3.09 -14.45
C SER A 101 -8.50 -1.57 -14.51
N PHE A 102 -8.45 -0.89 -13.36
CA PHE A 102 -8.19 0.54 -13.33
C PHE A 102 -6.72 0.85 -13.57
N VAL A 103 -5.80 0.10 -12.95
CA VAL A 103 -4.36 0.19 -13.19
C VAL A 103 -4.05 -0.07 -14.68
N ASP A 104 -4.59 -1.15 -15.26
CA ASP A 104 -4.43 -1.47 -16.67
C ASP A 104 -4.86 -0.32 -17.59
N ARG A 105 -5.95 0.39 -17.25
CA ARG A 105 -6.42 1.55 -18.02
C ARG A 105 -5.47 2.74 -17.90
N LEU A 106 -4.89 2.99 -16.73
CA LEU A 106 -3.92 4.06 -16.53
C LEU A 106 -2.63 3.78 -17.29
N ASP A 107 -2.12 2.55 -17.23
CA ASP A 107 -0.89 2.15 -17.92
C ASP A 107 -1.05 2.24 -19.43
N ASN A 108 -2.20 1.82 -19.97
CA ASN A 108 -2.49 1.92 -21.41
C ASN A 108 -2.74 3.36 -21.91
N GLN A 109 -2.98 4.32 -21.01
CA GLN A 109 -3.11 5.75 -21.35
C GLN A 109 -1.79 6.52 -21.27
N ALA A 110 -0.72 5.90 -20.77
CA ALA A 110 0.60 6.52 -20.60
C ALA A 110 1.53 6.33 -21.83
N ILE A 111 1.00 5.88 -22.97
CA ILE A 111 1.71 5.73 -24.26
C ILE A 111 1.43 6.94 -25.16
#